data_AF-A0A1J5IVN7-F1
#
_entry.id   AF-A0A1J5IVN7-F1
#
_cell.length_a   1.000
_cell.length_b   1.000
_cell.length_c   1.000
_cell.angle_alpha   90.00
_cell.angle_beta   90.00
_cell.angle_gamma   90.00
#
_symmetry.space_group_name_H-M   'P 1'
#
loop_
_entity.id
_entity.type
_entity.pdbx_description
1 polymer ?
#
loop_
_entity_poly.entity_id
_entity_poly.type
_entity_poly.pdbx_seq_one_letter_code
_entity_poly.pdbx_strand_id
1 'polypeptide(L)'
;MKRVSTGLSFIFLGCLLLAANFGLFRFSMIWNLIQFWPFILIFIGLDIIFSRTPLKYLGSTLSTISILGLIGLQIMARQNLPAGSAWTFGPVTVTRDSLELSSMNLWSCPKQDTEDLSDMTGVRSLKARISFGAGTLSLGASDTDEVAGHFSTCGSSSPALSTRGNRTATTVTIDAPARGWMMNNGASEWTLDFPESIPTSFEIETGASDNNLDFSHLTLTSLDLKTGASNTTVTLGGGADGGSATIDMGAASLTIRVPNGMALDIKSDTGLSTLDFPESITKVSAGHYQSARYTETTMSFSITLESGVSSISVEYYDPDDIPPVKDVSIPFESIDSGSQSPYPDSGMTPQISVIDSTQIPGPRAAQPDLLPFRYDEYLLLLILMGQQPDCPGYSVNTDSVSLSDNILTVDVTMTESSRPCIIASISSPYEVISVPKEDLPLDDQLTIVLRDQSSTTLDTISYLEIQKTISPL
;
A
#
# COMPACT_ATOMS: atom_id res chain seq x y z
N MET A 1 51.30 10.07 -6.43
CA MET A 1 50.19 9.54 -7.27
C MET A 1 48.88 10.31 -7.11
N LYS A 2 48.39 10.69 -5.91
CA LYS A 2 47.18 11.54 -5.76
C LYS A 2 47.19 12.82 -6.64
N ARG A 3 48.31 13.54 -6.67
CA ARG A 3 48.49 14.77 -7.49
C ARG A 3 48.46 14.51 -9.01
N VAL A 4 48.87 13.32 -9.46
CA VAL A 4 48.88 12.95 -10.88
C VAL A 4 47.46 12.62 -11.35
N SER A 5 46.68 11.92 -10.52
CA SER A 5 45.27 11.64 -10.80
C SER A 5 44.44 12.93 -10.87
N THR A 6 44.60 13.86 -9.93
CA THR A 6 43.89 15.15 -9.96
C THR A 6 44.27 15.97 -11.20
N GLY A 7 45.56 16.01 -11.57
CA GLY A 7 46.01 16.70 -12.78
C GLY A 7 45.46 16.07 -14.06
N LEU A 8 45.40 14.73 -14.13
CA LEU A 8 44.83 14.01 -15.27
C LEU A 8 43.33 14.27 -15.42
N SER A 9 42.59 14.38 -14.30
CA SER A 9 41.16 14.74 -14.32
C SER A 9 40.92 16.16 -14.86
N PHE A 10 41.77 17.13 -14.54
CA PHE A 10 41.66 18.49 -15.11
C PHE A 10 42.01 18.53 -16.60
N ILE A 11 43.02 17.77 -17.04
CA ILE A 11 43.34 17.64 -18.46
C ILE A 11 42.17 16.98 -19.21
N PHE A 12 41.60 15.92 -18.65
CA PHE A 12 40.43 15.25 -19.21
C PHE A 12 39.22 16.19 -19.32
N LEU A 13 38.91 16.94 -18.24
CA LEU A 13 37.83 17.93 -18.23
C LEU A 13 38.05 19.05 -19.27
N GLY A 14 39.30 19.51 -19.42
CA GLY A 14 39.68 20.48 -20.44
C GLY A 14 39.50 19.95 -21.87
N CYS A 15 39.94 18.72 -22.13
CA CYS A 15 39.74 18.06 -23.42
C CYS A 15 38.25 17.85 -23.74
N LEU A 16 37.44 17.53 -22.72
CA LEU A 16 35.99 17.34 -22.87
C LEU A 16 35.27 18.66 -23.17
N LEU A 17 35.64 19.76 -22.51
CA LEU A 17 35.15 21.10 -22.82
C LEU A 17 35.57 21.57 -24.22
N LEU A 18 36.80 21.25 -24.64
CA LEU A 18 37.27 21.56 -25.98
C LEU A 18 36.46 20.79 -27.04
N ALA A 19 36.21 19.50 -26.81
CA ALA A 19 35.40 18.66 -27.70
C ALA A 19 33.94 19.16 -27.80
N ALA A 20 33.36 19.64 -26.69
CA ALA A 20 32.04 20.27 -26.70
C ALA A 20 32.02 21.56 -27.55
N ASN A 21 33.09 22.38 -27.48
CA ASN A 21 33.21 23.61 -28.26
C ASN A 21 33.35 23.34 -29.78
N PHE A 22 34.00 22.24 -30.17
CA PHE A 22 34.06 21.79 -31.56
C PHE A 22 32.73 21.22 -32.10
N GLY A 23 31.66 21.20 -31.30
CA GLY A 23 30.35 20.69 -31.71
C GLY A 23 30.27 19.17 -31.80
N LEU A 24 31.26 18.44 -31.26
CA LEU A 24 31.26 16.98 -31.24
C LEU A 24 30.13 16.44 -30.34
N PHE A 25 29.77 17.18 -29.28
CA PHE A 25 28.71 16.84 -28.33
C PHE A 25 27.92 18.09 -27.89
N ARG A 26 26.61 17.95 -27.66
CA ARG A 26 25.76 19.03 -27.09
C ARG A 26 25.75 18.91 -25.56
N PHE A 27 25.70 20.04 -24.84
CA PHE A 27 25.58 20.05 -23.37
C PHE A 27 24.36 19.27 -22.84
N SER A 28 23.31 19.12 -23.64
CA SER A 28 22.17 18.26 -23.32
C SER A 28 22.55 16.78 -23.12
N MET A 29 23.63 16.29 -23.74
CA MET A 29 24.10 14.92 -23.56
C MET A 29 24.71 14.66 -22.19
N ILE A 30 25.26 15.71 -21.53
CA ILE A 30 25.84 15.57 -20.19
C ILE A 30 24.73 15.26 -19.18
N TRP A 31 23.55 15.85 -19.35
CA TRP A 31 22.37 15.53 -18.55
C TRP A 31 21.93 14.08 -18.69
N ASN A 32 22.02 13.52 -19.90
CA ASN A 32 21.74 12.09 -20.13
C ASN A 32 22.79 11.18 -19.49
N LEU A 33 24.02 11.64 -19.26
CA LEU A 33 25.04 10.81 -18.62
C LEU A 33 24.83 10.67 -17.09
N ILE A 34 24.07 11.58 -16.47
CA ILE A 34 23.77 11.56 -15.02
C ILE A 34 22.95 10.32 -14.64
N GLN A 35 22.17 9.74 -15.55
CA GLN A 35 21.42 8.49 -15.28
C GLN A 35 22.34 7.30 -14.94
N PHE A 36 23.64 7.37 -15.27
CA PHE A 36 24.64 6.35 -14.94
C PHE A 36 25.29 6.56 -13.55
N TRP A 37 24.73 7.42 -12.69
CA TRP A 37 25.23 7.64 -11.32
C TRP A 37 25.42 6.36 -10.49
N PRO A 38 24.60 5.27 -10.61
CA PRO A 38 24.82 4.07 -9.81
C PRO A 38 26.16 3.39 -10.12
N PHE A 39 26.62 3.44 -11.38
CA PHE A 39 27.94 2.92 -11.75
C PHE A 39 29.06 3.69 -11.05
N ILE A 40 28.91 5.00 -10.88
CA ILE A 40 29.88 5.83 -10.16
C ILE A 40 29.99 5.35 -8.71
N LEU A 41 28.87 5.03 -8.05
CA LEU A 41 28.88 4.49 -6.69
C LEU A 41 29.53 3.10 -6.60
N ILE A 42 29.26 2.21 -7.56
CA ILE A 42 29.90 0.89 -7.62
C ILE A 42 31.43 1.04 -7.73
N PHE A 43 31.89 1.92 -8.60
CA PHE A 43 33.33 2.15 -8.78
C PHE A 43 33.97 2.81 -7.55
N ILE A 44 33.28 3.73 -6.88
CA ILE A 44 33.73 4.27 -5.60
C ILE A 44 33.83 3.16 -4.54
N GLY A 45 32.82 2.29 -4.45
CA GLY A 45 32.84 1.13 -3.55
C GLY A 45 34.01 0.18 -3.81
N LEU A 46 34.29 -0.12 -5.08
CA LEU A 46 35.44 -0.94 -5.48
C LEU A 46 36.78 -0.34 -5.02
N ASP A 47 36.97 0.97 -5.17
CA ASP A 47 38.19 1.64 -4.70
C ASP A 47 38.32 1.59 -3.16
N ILE A 48 37.21 1.64 -2.43
CA ILE A 48 37.19 1.49 -0.96
C ILE A 48 37.61 0.07 -0.55
N ILE A 49 37.05 -0.96 -1.19
CA ILE A 49 37.35 -2.37 -0.90
C ILE A 49 38.83 -2.67 -1.15
N PHE A 50 39.36 -2.23 -2.29
CA PHE A 50 40.75 -2.50 -2.68
C PHE A 50 41.76 -1.48 -2.19
N SER A 51 41.34 -0.56 -1.31
CA SER A 51 42.16 0.56 -0.80
C SER A 51 43.51 0.15 -0.20
N ARG A 52 43.62 -1.09 0.31
CA ARG A 52 44.85 -1.66 0.92
C ARG A 52 45.65 -2.59 0.00
N THR A 53 45.22 -2.76 -1.24
CA THR A 53 45.88 -3.62 -2.24
C THR A 53 46.52 -2.78 -3.35
N PRO A 54 47.39 -3.33 -4.21
CA PRO A 54 47.88 -2.61 -5.39
C PRO A 54 46.76 -2.19 -6.37
N LEU A 55 45.54 -2.74 -6.23
CA LEU A 55 44.37 -2.46 -7.06
C LEU A 55 43.50 -1.29 -6.55
N LYS A 56 44.01 -0.45 -5.63
CA LYS A 56 43.28 0.70 -5.04
C LYS A 56 42.74 1.77 -6.01
N TYR A 57 43.01 1.66 -7.30
CA TYR A 57 42.52 2.55 -8.35
C TYR A 57 41.71 1.81 -9.41
N LEU A 58 41.34 0.55 -9.15
CA LEU A 58 40.64 -0.29 -10.10
C LEU A 58 39.25 0.29 -10.44
N GLY A 59 38.52 0.79 -9.45
CA GLY A 59 37.24 1.46 -9.66
C GLY A 59 37.39 2.72 -10.49
N SER A 60 38.31 3.62 -10.12
CA SER A 60 38.57 4.85 -10.88
C SER A 60 39.03 4.61 -12.33
N THR A 61 39.88 3.61 -12.55
CA THR A 61 40.35 3.26 -13.91
C THR A 61 39.25 2.65 -14.76
N LEU A 62 38.44 1.74 -14.22
CA LEU A 62 37.27 1.17 -14.89
C LEU A 62 36.23 2.24 -15.21
N SER A 63 35.94 3.14 -14.26
CA SER A 63 35.04 4.28 -14.48
C SER A 63 35.49 5.14 -15.66
N THR A 64 36.78 5.48 -15.72
CA THR A 64 37.34 6.29 -16.82
C THR A 64 37.22 5.57 -18.17
N ILE A 65 37.49 4.27 -18.22
CA ILE A 65 37.37 3.45 -19.43
C ILE A 65 35.91 3.36 -19.88
N SER A 66 34.96 3.15 -18.95
CA SER A 66 33.53 3.10 -19.25
C SER A 66 33.03 4.43 -19.81
N ILE A 67 33.41 5.57 -19.23
CA ILE A 67 33.04 6.90 -19.72
C ILE A 67 33.60 7.12 -21.14
N LEU A 68 34.87 6.81 -21.38
CA LEU A 68 35.48 6.91 -22.71
C LEU A 68 34.79 5.99 -23.73
N GLY A 69 34.40 4.79 -23.31
CA GLY A 69 33.64 3.83 -24.11
C GLY A 69 32.26 4.37 -24.52
N LEU A 70 31.51 4.95 -23.58
CA LEU A 70 30.20 5.56 -23.85
C LEU A 70 30.32 6.77 -24.80
N ILE A 71 31.34 7.62 -24.59
CA ILE A 71 31.63 8.75 -25.49
C ILE A 71 31.98 8.25 -26.90
N GLY A 72 32.86 7.24 -27.01
CA GLY A 72 33.26 6.63 -28.28
C GLY A 72 32.08 5.98 -29.02
N LEU A 73 31.22 5.27 -28.28
CA LEU A 73 29.99 4.68 -28.79
C LEU A 73 29.05 5.75 -29.35
N GLN A 74 28.93 6.90 -28.69
CA GLN A 74 28.10 8.01 -29.16
C GLN A 74 28.68 8.67 -30.43
N ILE A 75 30.00 8.84 -30.54
CA ILE A 75 30.65 9.34 -31.77
C ILE A 75 30.36 8.37 -32.93
N MET A 76 30.55 7.08 -32.67
CA MET A 76 30.31 6.03 -33.67
C MET A 76 28.84 6.02 -34.10
N ALA A 77 27.92 6.19 -33.17
CA ALA A 77 26.49 6.27 -33.43
C ALA A 77 26.13 7.47 -34.33
N ARG A 78 26.70 8.65 -34.07
CA ARG A 78 26.51 9.85 -34.91
C ARG A 78 26.94 9.66 -36.35
N GLN A 79 28.06 8.98 -36.56
CA GLN A 79 28.65 8.80 -37.89
C GLN A 79 27.96 7.71 -38.69
N ASN A 80 27.55 6.62 -38.03
CA ASN A 80 27.16 5.39 -38.72
C ASN A 80 25.66 5.09 -38.66
N LEU A 81 24.89 5.59 -37.69
CA LEU A 81 23.44 5.41 -37.72
C LEU A 81 22.79 6.35 -38.73
N PRO A 82 21.79 5.90 -39.52
CA PRO A 82 20.84 6.77 -40.22
C PRO A 82 20.00 7.68 -39.30
N ALA A 83 19.31 8.67 -39.88
CA ALA A 83 18.38 9.50 -39.11
C ALA A 83 17.14 8.69 -38.70
N GLY A 84 16.74 8.76 -37.43
CA GLY A 84 15.57 8.06 -36.90
C GLY A 84 15.79 6.58 -36.53
N SER A 85 17.01 6.06 -36.67
CA SER A 85 17.37 4.71 -36.19
C SER A 85 18.10 4.77 -34.85
N ALA A 86 18.10 3.63 -34.14
CA ALA A 86 18.78 3.45 -32.87
C ALA A 86 19.48 2.08 -32.82
N TRP A 87 20.58 1.99 -32.08
CA TRP A 87 21.17 0.72 -31.66
C TRP A 87 20.71 0.43 -30.24
N THR A 88 20.16 -0.76 -30.02
CA THR A 88 19.64 -1.18 -28.72
C THR A 88 20.44 -2.36 -28.19
N PHE A 89 20.94 -2.23 -26.96
CA PHE A 89 21.73 -3.25 -26.27
C PHE A 89 21.16 -3.44 -24.86
N GLY A 90 20.14 -4.30 -24.74
CA GLY A 90 19.40 -4.45 -23.48
C GLY A 90 18.68 -3.15 -23.09
N PRO A 91 18.86 -2.63 -21.85
CA PRO A 91 18.22 -1.38 -21.43
C PRO A 91 18.85 -0.13 -22.04
N VAL A 92 19.98 -0.24 -22.73
CA VAL A 92 20.66 0.92 -23.32
C VAL A 92 20.22 1.12 -24.76
N THR A 93 19.71 2.31 -25.06
CA THR A 93 19.38 2.74 -26.43
C THR A 93 20.31 3.88 -26.83
N VAL A 94 21.02 3.68 -27.94
CA VAL A 94 21.94 4.67 -28.52
C VAL A 94 21.32 5.20 -29.80
N THR A 95 20.93 6.47 -29.79
CA THR A 95 20.49 7.21 -30.98
C THR A 95 21.64 8.10 -31.48
N ARG A 96 21.45 8.78 -32.63
CA ARG A 96 22.41 9.79 -33.10
C ARG A 96 22.67 10.89 -32.07
N ASP A 97 21.64 11.32 -31.35
CA ASP A 97 21.71 12.52 -30.53
C ASP A 97 21.65 12.26 -29.03
N SER A 98 21.36 11.02 -28.62
CA SER A 98 21.27 10.64 -27.22
C SER A 98 21.80 9.24 -26.95
N LEU A 99 22.37 9.09 -25.76
CA LEU A 99 22.58 7.79 -25.12
C LEU A 99 21.61 7.75 -23.96
N GLU A 100 20.56 6.96 -24.12
CA GLU A 100 19.49 6.82 -23.14
C GLU A 100 19.63 5.43 -22.52
N LEU A 101 19.56 5.36 -21.19
CA LEU A 101 18.92 4.18 -20.65
C LEU A 101 17.48 4.34 -21.10
N SER A 102 17.07 3.46 -22.02
CA SER A 102 15.65 3.28 -22.23
C SER A 102 15.09 3.06 -20.82
N SER A 103 14.29 4.00 -20.33
CA SER A 103 13.09 3.54 -19.67
C SER A 103 12.50 2.62 -20.73
N MET A 104 12.61 1.30 -20.54
CA MET A 104 11.54 0.44 -21.04
C MET A 104 10.24 1.20 -20.70
N ASN A 105 9.17 1.12 -21.49
CA ASN A 105 7.90 1.63 -21.00
C ASN A 105 7.53 0.79 -19.76
N LEU A 106 8.08 1.19 -18.61
CA LEU A 106 8.02 0.60 -17.28
C LEU A 106 6.70 1.00 -16.61
N TRP A 107 5.93 1.91 -17.24
CA TRP A 107 4.71 2.51 -16.70
C TRP A 107 3.41 1.98 -17.29
N SER A 108 3.45 1.17 -18.36
CA SER A 108 2.27 0.45 -18.83
C SER A 108 2.51 -1.04 -18.67
N CYS A 109 2.68 -1.42 -17.41
CA CYS A 109 2.53 -2.78 -16.98
C CYS A 109 1.06 -2.94 -16.56
N PRO A 110 0.26 -3.78 -17.24
CA PRO A 110 -1.06 -4.12 -16.72
C PRO A 110 -0.83 -4.75 -15.34
N LYS A 111 -1.24 -4.05 -14.29
CA LYS A 111 -1.35 -4.66 -12.97
C LYS A 111 -2.37 -5.78 -13.10
N GLN A 112 -1.95 -6.98 -12.72
CA GLN A 112 -2.86 -8.10 -12.57
C GLN A 112 -3.03 -8.31 -11.09
N ASP A 113 -4.26 -8.11 -10.63
CA ASP A 113 -4.67 -8.41 -9.27
C ASP A 113 -5.07 -9.88 -9.23
N THR A 114 -4.49 -10.61 -8.29
CA THR A 114 -4.78 -12.03 -8.06
C THR A 114 -5.05 -12.20 -6.58
N GLU A 115 -6.13 -12.88 -6.26
CA GLU A 115 -6.44 -13.28 -4.89
C GLU A 115 -6.26 -14.78 -4.77
N ASP A 116 -5.61 -15.20 -3.69
CA ASP A 116 -5.45 -16.58 -3.32
C ASP A 116 -5.84 -16.75 -1.85
N LEU A 117 -6.60 -17.81 -1.58
CA LEU A 117 -7.16 -18.10 -0.26
C LEU A 117 -6.81 -19.53 0.10
N SER A 118 -6.35 -19.71 1.33
CA SER A 118 -6.06 -21.04 1.86
C SER A 118 -6.69 -21.24 3.22
N ASP A 119 -7.64 -22.18 3.27
CA ASP A 119 -8.31 -22.62 4.47
C ASP A 119 -7.32 -23.25 5.48
N MET A 120 -7.31 -22.70 6.69
CA MET A 120 -6.51 -23.16 7.83
C MET A 120 -7.37 -23.82 8.91
N THR A 121 -8.64 -24.15 8.62
CA THR A 121 -9.55 -24.76 9.58
C THR A 121 -8.95 -26.01 10.25
N GLY A 122 -8.80 -25.92 11.57
CA GLY A 122 -8.26 -27.00 12.41
C GLY A 122 -6.73 -27.13 12.39
N VAL A 123 -6.00 -26.18 11.79
CA VAL A 123 -4.55 -26.03 11.93
C VAL A 123 -4.23 -25.45 13.31
N ARG A 124 -3.19 -25.99 13.97
CA ARG A 124 -2.79 -25.57 15.34
C ARG A 124 -1.54 -24.70 15.40
N SER A 125 -0.72 -24.73 14.36
CA SER A 125 0.49 -23.92 14.26
C SER A 125 0.84 -23.68 12.80
N LEU A 126 1.30 -22.47 12.51
CA LEU A 126 1.61 -22.03 11.15
C LEU A 126 3.07 -21.59 11.03
N LYS A 127 3.69 -21.93 9.91
CA LYS A 127 4.95 -21.36 9.47
C LYS A 127 4.75 -20.68 8.12
N ALA A 128 4.86 -19.38 8.07
CA ALA A 128 4.79 -18.58 6.86
C ALA A 128 6.20 -18.33 6.30
N ARG A 129 6.40 -18.63 5.02
CA ARG A 129 7.61 -18.31 4.25
C ARG A 129 7.24 -17.37 3.12
N ILE A 130 7.77 -16.16 3.16
CA ILE A 130 7.40 -15.09 2.23
C ILE A 130 8.67 -14.63 1.52
N SER A 131 8.74 -14.85 0.21
CA SER A 131 9.85 -14.41 -0.63
C SER A 131 9.37 -13.25 -1.51
N PHE A 132 9.65 -12.01 -1.11
CA PHE A 132 9.19 -10.80 -1.79
C PHE A 132 10.34 -10.05 -2.47
N GLY A 133 10.25 -9.83 -3.78
CA GLY A 133 11.33 -9.22 -4.56
C GLY A 133 11.49 -7.72 -4.30
N ALA A 134 10.51 -6.92 -4.74
CA ALA A 134 10.55 -5.47 -4.64
C ALA A 134 9.14 -4.84 -4.73
N GLY A 135 8.94 -3.73 -4.02
CA GLY A 135 7.68 -2.99 -3.96
C GLY A 135 7.13 -2.83 -2.54
N THR A 136 5.82 -2.92 -2.37
CA THR A 136 5.15 -2.78 -1.07
C THR A 136 4.69 -4.14 -0.55
N LEU A 137 5.03 -4.47 0.69
CA LEU A 137 4.52 -5.65 1.39
C LEU A 137 3.77 -5.20 2.64
N SER A 138 2.47 -5.48 2.67
CA SER A 138 1.61 -5.32 3.84
C SER A 138 1.25 -6.69 4.39
N LEU A 139 1.42 -6.87 5.69
CA LEU A 139 1.05 -8.08 6.40
C LEU A 139 0.18 -7.70 7.59
N GLY A 140 -0.97 -8.35 7.72
CA GLY A 140 -1.95 -8.09 8.77
C GLY A 140 -2.63 -9.36 9.28
N ALA A 141 -3.63 -9.13 10.12
CA ALA A 141 -4.42 -10.18 10.73
C ALA A 141 -5.81 -10.28 10.08
N SER A 142 -6.36 -11.49 10.08
CA SER A 142 -7.70 -11.82 9.62
C SER A 142 -8.49 -12.45 10.77
N ASP A 143 -9.76 -12.08 10.86
CA ASP A 143 -10.75 -12.68 11.77
C ASP A 143 -11.22 -14.07 11.29
N THR A 144 -10.87 -14.44 10.06
CA THR A 144 -11.15 -15.75 9.47
C THR A 144 -10.04 -16.77 9.75
N ASP A 145 -10.39 -18.06 9.72
CA ASP A 145 -9.43 -19.18 9.75
C ASP A 145 -8.81 -19.40 8.35
N GLU A 146 -8.51 -18.34 7.60
CA GLU A 146 -7.94 -18.39 6.25
C GLU A 146 -6.68 -17.54 6.16
N VAL A 147 -5.72 -17.99 5.34
CA VAL A 147 -4.65 -17.11 4.87
C VAL A 147 -5.08 -16.52 3.54
N ALA A 148 -5.17 -15.20 3.48
CA ALA A 148 -5.51 -14.45 2.27
C ALA A 148 -4.28 -13.76 1.70
N GLY A 149 -4.11 -13.84 0.38
CA GLY A 149 -3.09 -13.10 -0.34
C GLY A 149 -3.71 -12.34 -1.50
N HIS A 150 -3.68 -11.01 -1.42
CA HIS A 150 -4.01 -10.11 -2.52
C HIS A 150 -2.71 -9.64 -3.17
N PHE A 151 -2.53 -9.97 -4.44
CA PHE A 151 -1.30 -9.76 -5.19
C PHE A 151 -1.55 -8.85 -6.38
N SER A 152 -1.13 -7.59 -6.27
CA SER A 152 -1.05 -6.69 -7.43
C SER A 152 0.34 -6.78 -8.02
N THR A 153 0.48 -7.54 -9.11
CA THR A 153 1.79 -7.78 -9.72
C THR A 153 1.85 -7.38 -11.18
N CYS A 154 3.09 -7.15 -11.60
CA CYS A 154 3.38 -6.72 -12.95
C CYS A 154 3.70 -7.89 -13.87
N GLY A 155 2.93 -8.14 -14.94
CA GLY A 155 3.23 -9.19 -15.93
C GLY A 155 2.50 -10.52 -15.71
N SER A 156 2.70 -11.50 -16.60
CA SER A 156 1.85 -12.69 -16.73
C SER A 156 2.05 -13.82 -15.72
N SER A 157 2.79 -13.57 -14.64
CA SER A 157 3.12 -14.57 -13.63
C SER A 157 2.71 -14.03 -12.27
N SER A 158 1.63 -14.54 -11.71
CA SER A 158 1.22 -14.21 -10.35
C SER A 158 2.08 -14.96 -9.33
N PRO A 159 2.26 -14.42 -8.12
CA PRO A 159 2.75 -15.19 -6.97
C PRO A 159 1.85 -16.39 -6.74
N ALA A 160 2.41 -17.48 -6.22
CA ALA A 160 1.63 -18.65 -5.85
C ALA A 160 1.65 -18.79 -4.33
N LEU A 161 0.47 -18.85 -3.72
CA LEU A 161 0.33 -19.28 -2.34
C LEU A 161 0.23 -20.80 -2.35
N SER A 162 1.15 -21.45 -1.63
CA SER A 162 1.18 -22.90 -1.56
C SER A 162 1.21 -23.37 -0.11
N THR A 163 0.41 -24.39 0.18
CA THR A 163 0.31 -24.95 1.52
C THR A 163 0.89 -26.35 1.55
N ARG A 164 1.64 -26.65 2.60
CA ARG A 164 2.21 -27.98 2.82
C ARG A 164 2.20 -28.30 4.30
N GLY A 165 1.53 -29.38 4.69
CA GLY A 165 1.54 -29.84 6.07
C GLY A 165 0.31 -30.66 6.43
N ASN A 166 0.00 -30.67 7.73
CA ASN A 166 -1.18 -31.30 8.28
C ASN A 166 -1.81 -30.38 9.34
N ARG A 167 -2.93 -30.82 9.93
CA ARG A 167 -3.67 -30.06 10.95
C ARG A 167 -2.87 -29.71 12.22
N THR A 168 -1.70 -30.29 12.45
CA THR A 168 -0.86 -29.95 13.61
C THR A 168 0.15 -28.85 13.27
N ALA A 169 0.74 -28.90 12.07
CA ALA A 169 1.72 -27.93 11.60
C ALA A 169 1.61 -27.78 10.07
N THR A 170 1.30 -26.56 9.63
CA THR A 170 1.19 -26.19 8.21
C THR A 170 2.25 -25.15 7.87
N THR A 171 2.92 -25.34 6.74
CA THR A 171 3.78 -24.32 6.13
C THR A 171 3.03 -23.68 4.96
N VAL A 172 2.95 -22.36 4.97
CA VAL A 172 2.47 -21.54 3.86
C VAL A 172 3.68 -20.91 3.20
N THR A 173 3.86 -21.13 1.91
CA THR A 173 4.93 -20.54 1.13
C THR A 173 4.34 -19.64 0.05
N ILE A 174 4.79 -18.39 0.03
CA ILE A 174 4.40 -17.37 -0.95
C ILE A 174 5.69 -16.90 -1.62
N ASP A 175 5.91 -17.36 -2.85
CA ASP A 175 7.12 -17.07 -3.61
C ASP A 175 6.84 -16.10 -4.75
N ALA A 176 7.66 -15.04 -4.83
CA ALA A 176 7.69 -14.21 -6.01
C ALA A 176 8.17 -15.04 -7.21
N PRO A 177 7.56 -14.89 -8.39
CA PRO A 177 7.97 -15.63 -9.57
C PRO A 177 9.44 -15.33 -9.89
N ALA A 178 10.22 -16.38 -10.17
CA ALA A 178 11.64 -16.25 -10.50
C ALA A 178 11.83 -15.39 -11.75
N ARG A 179 12.29 -14.14 -11.57
CA ARG A 179 12.60 -13.21 -12.65
C ARG A 179 14.07 -12.85 -12.65
N GLY A 180 14.65 -12.77 -13.85
CA GLY A 180 16.03 -12.31 -14.01
C GLY A 180 16.18 -10.85 -13.60
N TRP A 181 17.32 -10.49 -13.01
CA TRP A 181 17.66 -9.13 -12.53
C TRP A 181 17.55 -8.01 -13.59
N MET A 182 17.42 -8.35 -14.88
CA MET A 182 17.23 -7.42 -16.01
C MET A 182 15.77 -7.30 -16.49
N MET A 183 14.84 -8.07 -15.92
CA MET A 183 13.43 -8.02 -16.30
C MET A 183 12.72 -6.94 -15.49
N ASN A 184 11.78 -6.23 -16.13
CA ASN A 184 10.95 -5.20 -15.52
C ASN A 184 10.20 -5.74 -14.27
N ASN A 185 10.77 -5.50 -13.09
CA ASN A 185 10.07 -5.63 -11.83
C ASN A 185 9.39 -4.28 -11.58
N GLY A 186 8.21 -4.07 -12.17
CA GLY A 186 7.31 -3.06 -11.63
C GLY A 186 7.10 -3.32 -10.14
N ALA A 187 6.98 -2.26 -9.35
CA ALA A 187 6.73 -2.40 -7.92
C ALA A 187 5.50 -3.29 -7.71
N SER A 188 5.70 -4.45 -7.09
CA SER A 188 4.60 -5.34 -6.72
C SER A 188 4.01 -4.86 -5.41
N GLU A 189 2.71 -5.04 -5.23
CA GLU A 189 2.03 -4.71 -4.00
C GLU A 189 1.32 -5.97 -3.51
N TRP A 190 1.75 -6.45 -2.35
CA TRP A 190 1.21 -7.66 -1.74
C TRP A 190 0.59 -7.29 -0.41
N THR A 191 -0.67 -7.70 -0.22
CA THR A 191 -1.37 -7.65 1.07
C THR A 191 -1.62 -9.09 1.50
N LEU A 192 -1.10 -9.46 2.66
CA LEU A 192 -1.20 -10.81 3.20
C LEU A 192 -1.86 -10.77 4.57
N ASP A 193 -2.97 -11.48 4.72
CA ASP A 193 -3.70 -11.55 5.97
C ASP A 193 -3.66 -12.97 6.53
N PHE A 194 -3.35 -13.07 7.82
CA PHE A 194 -3.16 -14.34 8.53
C PHE A 194 -4.15 -14.49 9.69
N PRO A 195 -4.58 -15.71 10.04
CA PRO A 195 -5.52 -15.92 11.13
C PRO A 195 -4.96 -15.46 12.48
N GLU A 196 -5.72 -14.64 13.21
CA GLU A 196 -5.36 -14.17 14.57
C GLU A 196 -5.21 -15.33 15.57
N SER A 197 -6.07 -16.34 15.41
CA SER A 197 -6.24 -17.46 16.35
C SER A 197 -5.11 -18.50 16.31
N ILE A 198 -4.27 -18.48 15.28
CA ILE A 198 -3.25 -19.52 15.02
C ILE A 198 -1.86 -18.99 15.34
N PRO A 199 -1.12 -19.58 16.30
CA PRO A 199 0.27 -19.25 16.56
C PRO A 199 1.13 -19.41 15.31
N THR A 200 1.76 -18.32 14.87
CA THR A 200 2.44 -18.25 13.58
C THR A 200 3.91 -17.85 13.73
N SER A 201 4.77 -18.51 12.96
CA SER A 201 6.19 -18.17 12.77
C SER A 201 6.40 -17.64 11.35
N PHE A 202 7.11 -16.53 11.21
CA PHE A 202 7.34 -15.87 9.92
C PHE A 202 8.81 -15.90 9.53
N GLU A 203 9.07 -16.31 8.29
CA GLU A 203 10.37 -16.25 7.61
C GLU A 203 10.16 -15.39 6.36
N ILE A 204 10.63 -14.14 6.41
CA ILE A 204 10.34 -13.11 5.41
C ILE A 204 11.65 -12.66 4.79
N GLU A 205 11.81 -12.90 3.50
CA GLU A 205 12.96 -12.42 2.72
C GLU A 205 12.49 -11.38 1.70
N THR A 206 13.00 -10.16 1.85
CA THR A 206 12.64 -9.01 1.00
C THR A 206 13.87 -8.40 0.33
N GLY A 207 13.73 -7.96 -0.92
CA GLY A 207 14.81 -7.26 -1.64
C GLY A 207 14.80 -5.76 -1.38
N ALA A 208 14.18 -5.01 -2.29
CA ALA A 208 14.07 -3.56 -2.22
C ALA A 208 12.61 -3.13 -2.04
N SER A 209 12.21 -2.80 -0.81
CA SER A 209 10.79 -2.70 -0.48
C SER A 209 10.43 -1.72 0.64
N ASP A 210 9.18 -1.28 0.61
CA ASP A 210 8.48 -0.67 1.75
C ASP A 210 7.64 -1.76 2.42
N ASN A 211 7.94 -2.10 3.67
CA ASN A 211 7.28 -3.19 4.39
C ASN A 211 6.50 -2.65 5.59
N ASN A 212 5.21 -2.97 5.67
CA ASN A 212 4.38 -2.75 6.85
C ASN A 212 3.95 -4.12 7.41
N LEU A 213 4.62 -4.59 8.45
CA LEU A 213 4.42 -5.91 9.04
C LEU A 213 3.70 -5.76 10.37
N ASP A 214 2.37 -5.89 10.34
CA ASP A 214 1.53 -5.71 11.51
C ASP A 214 1.20 -7.05 12.17
N PHE A 215 1.79 -7.27 13.34
CA PHE A 215 1.56 -8.43 14.19
C PHE A 215 0.77 -8.05 15.46
N SER A 216 0.16 -6.86 15.54
CA SER A 216 -0.56 -6.38 16.72
C SER A 216 -1.67 -7.33 17.17
N HIS A 217 -2.41 -7.87 16.21
CA HIS A 217 -3.52 -8.82 16.40
C HIS A 217 -3.12 -10.28 16.13
N LEU A 218 -1.86 -10.54 15.76
CA LEU A 218 -1.38 -11.90 15.48
C LEU A 218 -0.70 -12.54 16.68
N THR A 219 -0.86 -13.85 16.82
CA THR A 219 -0.09 -14.65 17.79
C THR A 219 1.30 -14.96 17.22
N LEU A 220 2.19 -13.96 17.22
CA LEU A 220 3.56 -14.06 16.71
C LEU A 220 4.47 -14.87 17.66
N THR A 221 4.99 -16.00 17.17
CA THR A 221 5.95 -16.84 17.92
C THR A 221 7.40 -16.52 17.61
N SER A 222 7.72 -16.33 16.33
CA SER A 222 9.06 -15.96 15.87
C SER A 222 9.02 -15.21 14.55
N LEU A 223 9.88 -14.21 14.38
CA LEU A 223 10.10 -13.48 13.13
C LEU A 223 11.57 -13.62 12.70
N ASP A 224 11.82 -14.16 11.51
CA ASP A 224 13.11 -14.07 10.81
C ASP A 224 12.89 -13.17 9.60
N LEU A 225 13.44 -11.96 9.64
CA LEU A 225 13.28 -10.95 8.60
C LEU A 225 14.64 -10.63 7.98
N LYS A 226 14.79 -10.92 6.68
CA LYS A 226 15.95 -10.50 5.89
C LYS A 226 15.53 -9.48 4.86
N THR A 227 16.22 -8.34 4.83
CA THR A 227 15.89 -7.27 3.90
C THR A 227 17.13 -6.59 3.33
N GLY A 228 17.08 -6.27 2.05
CA GLY A 228 18.18 -5.62 1.33
C GLY A 228 18.22 -4.11 1.58
N ALA A 229 17.44 -3.37 0.79
CA ALA A 229 17.32 -1.92 0.87
C ALA A 229 15.86 -1.52 1.06
N SER A 230 15.49 -1.16 2.28
CA SER A 230 14.07 -1.06 2.64
C SER A 230 13.75 0.02 3.65
N ASN A 231 12.46 0.33 3.72
CA ASN A 231 11.85 1.02 4.84
C ASN A 231 10.83 0.06 5.46
N THR A 232 11.07 -0.35 6.70
CA THR A 232 10.29 -1.41 7.35
C THR A 232 9.70 -0.90 8.65
N THR A 233 8.40 -1.11 8.82
CA THR A 233 7.71 -0.97 10.10
C THR A 233 7.29 -2.36 10.57
N VAL A 234 7.67 -2.72 11.79
CA VAL A 234 7.23 -3.95 12.47
C VAL A 234 6.41 -3.55 13.69
N THR A 235 5.12 -3.87 13.68
CA THR A 235 4.24 -3.66 14.84
C THR A 235 4.11 -4.98 15.59
N LEU A 236 4.59 -5.04 16.83
CA LEU A 236 4.49 -6.24 17.67
C LEU A 236 3.16 -6.26 18.44
N GLY A 237 2.60 -7.44 18.68
CA GLY A 237 1.32 -7.62 19.38
C GLY A 237 1.41 -8.08 20.83
N GLY A 238 0.25 -8.02 21.49
CA GLY A 238 0.00 -8.28 22.91
C GLY A 238 0.06 -9.74 23.39
N GLY A 239 0.64 -10.67 22.63
CA GLY A 239 0.57 -12.11 22.89
C GLY A 239 1.14 -12.55 24.26
N ALA A 240 0.42 -13.44 24.95
CA ALA A 240 0.64 -13.82 26.35
C ALA A 240 2.01 -14.49 26.66
N ASP A 241 2.70 -15.04 25.66
CA ASP A 241 3.86 -15.92 25.85
C ASP A 241 5.22 -15.30 25.44
N GLY A 242 5.22 -14.05 24.95
CA GLY A 242 6.43 -13.45 24.40
C GLY A 242 6.88 -14.08 23.08
N GLY A 243 8.00 -13.60 22.52
CA GLY A 243 8.48 -14.07 21.21
C GLY A 243 9.90 -13.62 20.91
N SER A 244 10.38 -13.98 19.72
CA SER A 244 11.71 -13.56 19.24
C SER A 244 11.70 -13.07 17.81
N ALA A 245 12.44 -11.99 17.52
CA ALA A 245 12.73 -11.55 16.18
C ALA A 245 14.24 -11.56 15.91
N THR A 246 14.63 -12.05 14.74
CA THR A 246 15.95 -11.84 14.14
C THR A 246 15.73 -11.01 12.87
N ILE A 247 16.43 -9.88 12.77
CA ILE A 247 16.26 -8.93 11.66
C ILE A 247 17.64 -8.61 11.06
N ASP A 248 17.84 -9.06 9.84
CA ASP A 248 19.07 -8.86 9.05
C ASP A 248 18.81 -7.85 7.95
N MET A 249 19.51 -6.71 7.97
CA MET A 249 19.27 -5.60 7.04
C MET A 249 20.54 -5.11 6.36
N GLY A 250 20.47 -4.86 5.05
CA GLY A 250 21.58 -4.26 4.30
C GLY A 250 21.73 -2.75 4.54
N ALA A 251 20.91 -1.98 3.81
CA ALA A 251 20.86 -0.51 3.85
C ALA A 251 19.41 -0.03 4.02
N ALA A 252 18.96 0.15 5.27
CA ALA A 252 17.52 0.24 5.56
C ALA A 252 17.14 1.19 6.70
N SER A 253 15.86 1.57 6.75
CA SER A 253 15.20 2.18 7.90
C SER A 253 14.28 1.13 8.55
N LEU A 254 14.35 0.99 9.87
CA LEU A 254 13.50 0.08 10.65
C LEU A 254 12.85 0.82 11.80
N THR A 255 11.52 0.78 11.86
CA THR A 255 10.73 1.22 13.01
C THR A 255 10.09 0.01 13.66
N ILE A 256 10.35 -0.20 14.95
CA ILE A 256 9.73 -1.28 15.73
C ILE A 256 8.71 -0.64 16.68
N ARG A 257 7.42 -0.91 16.46
CA ARG A 257 6.33 -0.44 17.32
C ARG A 257 5.99 -1.53 18.33
N VAL A 258 6.03 -1.16 19.60
CA VAL A 258 5.90 -2.11 20.72
C VAL A 258 4.75 -1.69 21.62
N PRO A 259 3.84 -2.59 22.04
CA PRO A 259 2.73 -2.20 22.87
C PRO A 259 3.22 -1.81 24.27
N ASN A 260 2.55 -0.83 24.86
CA ASN A 260 2.82 -0.39 26.22
C ASN A 260 2.79 -1.57 27.21
N GLY A 261 3.84 -1.70 28.02
CA GLY A 261 3.95 -2.75 29.04
C GLY A 261 4.71 -4.00 28.60
N MET A 262 4.97 -4.20 27.31
CA MET A 262 5.82 -5.30 26.84
C MET A 262 7.30 -5.04 27.20
N ALA A 263 7.97 -6.06 27.72
CA ALA A 263 9.41 -6.01 27.98
C ALA A 263 10.24 -6.38 26.73
N LEU A 264 11.37 -5.70 26.52
CA LEU A 264 12.24 -5.92 25.36
C LEU A 264 13.67 -6.25 25.79
N ASP A 265 14.28 -7.21 25.10
CA ASP A 265 15.71 -7.51 25.10
C ASP A 265 16.28 -7.36 23.70
N ILE A 266 17.11 -6.35 23.45
CA ILE A 266 17.60 -6.01 22.12
C ILE A 266 19.12 -6.24 22.06
N LYS A 267 19.53 -7.14 21.18
CA LYS A 267 20.93 -7.36 20.81
C LYS A 267 21.15 -6.77 19.42
N SER A 268 22.17 -5.94 19.27
CA SER A 268 22.43 -5.17 18.07
C SER A 268 23.90 -5.32 17.68
N ASP A 269 24.13 -5.99 16.55
CA ASP A 269 25.40 -6.04 15.84
C ASP A 269 25.28 -5.23 14.55
N THR A 270 25.55 -3.93 14.66
CA THR A 270 25.31 -2.98 13.57
C THR A 270 26.58 -2.22 13.20
N GLY A 271 26.75 -1.98 11.91
CA GLY A 271 27.89 -1.25 11.35
C GLY A 271 27.78 0.26 11.58
N LEU A 272 27.52 1.02 10.51
CA LEU A 272 27.29 2.47 10.58
C LEU A 272 25.80 2.75 10.73
N SER A 273 25.28 2.54 11.94
CA SER A 273 23.85 2.67 12.22
C SER A 273 23.52 3.69 13.30
N THR A 274 22.38 4.36 13.13
CA THR A 274 21.78 5.23 14.16
C THR A 274 20.73 4.43 14.91
N LEU A 275 20.82 4.41 16.23
CA LEU A 275 19.84 3.77 17.11
C LEU A 275 19.11 4.85 17.90
N ASP A 276 17.80 4.92 17.74
CA ASP A 276 16.91 5.85 18.43
C ASP A 276 15.91 5.08 19.29
N PHE A 277 16.21 4.94 20.57
CA PHE A 277 15.38 4.18 21.51
C PHE A 277 14.79 5.11 22.57
N PRO A 278 13.55 4.86 23.05
CA PRO A 278 12.96 5.63 24.12
C PRO A 278 13.80 5.54 25.40
N GLU A 279 13.71 6.54 26.28
CA GLU A 279 14.50 6.59 27.52
C GLU A 279 14.27 5.37 28.45
N SER A 280 13.13 4.69 28.31
CA SER A 280 12.80 3.47 29.05
C SER A 280 13.61 2.25 28.64
N ILE A 281 14.29 2.29 27.48
CA ILE A 281 15.20 1.26 26.99
C ILE A 281 16.63 1.71 27.27
N THR A 282 17.30 0.99 28.17
CA THR A 282 18.63 1.34 28.65
C THR A 282 19.69 0.39 28.10
N LYS A 283 20.89 0.92 27.88
CA LYS A 283 22.03 0.12 27.44
C LYS A 283 22.60 -0.67 28.62
N VAL A 284 22.56 -1.99 28.52
CA VAL A 284 23.10 -2.92 29.54
C VAL A 284 24.58 -3.19 29.28
N SER A 285 24.96 -3.41 28.02
CA SER A 285 26.35 -3.59 27.60
C SER A 285 26.56 -3.18 26.13
N ALA A 286 27.76 -3.37 25.58
CA ALA A 286 28.01 -3.04 24.17
C ALA A 286 27.12 -3.87 23.25
N GLY A 287 26.30 -3.21 22.42
CA GLY A 287 25.35 -3.88 21.52
C GLY A 287 24.18 -4.54 22.24
N HIS A 288 23.91 -4.24 23.52
CA HIS A 288 22.84 -4.88 24.28
C HIS A 288 22.03 -3.85 25.08
N TYR A 289 20.72 -3.85 24.85
CA TYR A 289 19.76 -2.90 25.41
C TYR A 289 18.57 -3.64 26.00
N GLN A 290 18.01 -3.15 27.11
CA GLN A 290 16.85 -3.74 27.77
C GLN A 290 15.90 -2.68 28.29
N SER A 291 14.60 -2.97 28.22
CA SER A 291 13.61 -2.15 28.90
C SER A 291 13.61 -2.41 30.41
N ALA A 292 13.25 -1.39 31.20
CA ALA A 292 13.34 -1.42 32.66
C ALA A 292 12.61 -2.59 33.35
N ARG A 293 11.64 -3.23 32.68
CA ARG A 293 10.82 -4.31 33.24
C ARG A 293 11.21 -5.72 32.78
N TYR A 294 12.32 -5.92 32.07
CA TYR A 294 12.65 -7.22 31.44
C TYR A 294 12.65 -8.43 32.40
N THR A 295 13.06 -8.27 33.65
CA THR A 295 13.11 -9.38 34.63
C THR A 295 11.84 -9.56 35.46
N GLU A 296 10.84 -8.72 35.29
CA GLU A 296 9.66 -8.63 36.19
C GLU A 296 8.33 -8.98 35.51
N THR A 297 8.32 -9.20 34.19
CA THR A 297 7.10 -9.47 33.40
C THR A 297 7.16 -10.84 32.74
N THR A 298 6.00 -11.47 32.59
CA THR A 298 5.81 -12.71 31.83
C THR A 298 5.82 -12.49 30.32
N MET A 299 5.65 -11.24 29.87
CA MET A 299 5.55 -10.84 28.48
C MET A 299 6.82 -10.11 28.03
N SER A 300 7.76 -10.89 27.50
CA SER A 300 9.06 -10.40 27.03
C SER A 300 9.31 -10.76 25.57
N PHE A 301 9.95 -9.87 24.82
CA PHE A 301 10.27 -10.08 23.42
C PHE A 301 11.76 -9.84 23.16
N SER A 302 12.42 -10.85 22.58
CA SER A 302 13.86 -10.79 22.28
C SER A 302 14.07 -10.38 20.83
N ILE A 303 14.89 -9.37 20.57
CA ILE A 303 15.17 -8.85 19.23
C ILE A 303 16.68 -8.92 18.98
N THR A 304 17.08 -9.59 17.90
CA THR A 304 18.45 -9.57 17.40
C THR A 304 18.49 -8.79 16.10
N LEU A 305 19.35 -7.78 16.03
CA LEU A 305 19.47 -6.86 14.90
C LEU A 305 20.86 -6.97 14.31
N GLU A 306 20.95 -7.37 13.04
CA GLU A 306 22.18 -7.33 12.25
C GLU A 306 22.02 -6.33 11.11
N SER A 307 22.88 -5.33 11.00
CA SER A 307 22.81 -4.44 9.84
C SER A 307 24.11 -3.76 9.44
N GLY A 308 24.20 -3.41 8.14
CA GLY A 308 25.35 -2.70 7.58
C GLY A 308 25.30 -1.18 7.83
N VAL A 309 24.32 -0.51 7.21
CA VAL A 309 24.08 0.94 7.33
C VAL A 309 22.60 1.17 7.51
N SER A 310 22.16 1.64 8.68
CA SER A 310 20.72 1.73 8.96
C SER A 310 20.32 2.83 9.94
N SER A 311 19.04 3.18 9.90
CA SER A 311 18.37 3.95 10.96
C SER A 311 17.38 3.02 11.64
N ILE A 312 17.51 2.83 12.95
CA ILE A 312 16.66 1.93 13.71
C ILE A 312 16.02 2.72 14.84
N SER A 313 14.70 2.76 14.86
CA SER A 313 13.91 3.37 15.93
C SER A 313 13.03 2.33 16.62
N VAL A 314 12.81 2.54 17.91
CA VAL A 314 11.79 1.82 18.67
C VAL A 314 10.81 2.85 19.21
N GLU A 315 9.51 2.57 19.08
CA GLU A 315 8.46 3.40 19.65
C GLU A 315 7.45 2.55 20.39
N TYR A 316 6.87 3.13 21.44
CA TYR A 316 5.77 2.50 22.16
C TYR A 316 4.44 3.00 21.59
N TYR A 317 3.48 2.09 21.42
CA TYR A 317 2.09 2.42 21.10
C TYR A 317 1.17 1.89 22.19
N ASP A 318 0.01 2.49 22.31
CA ASP A 318 -1.03 1.98 23.20
C ASP A 318 -1.96 1.06 22.38
N PRO A 319 -2.03 -0.25 22.69
CA PRO A 319 -2.89 -1.17 21.95
C PRO A 319 -4.39 -0.87 22.14
N ASP A 320 -4.76 -0.12 23.18
CA ASP A 320 -6.13 0.37 23.39
C ASP A 320 -6.38 1.74 22.74
N ASP A 321 -5.34 2.36 22.16
CA ASP A 321 -5.48 3.53 21.27
C ASP A 321 -5.90 2.99 19.90
N ILE A 322 -7.14 2.49 19.86
CA ILE A 322 -7.89 2.22 18.64
C ILE A 322 -7.79 3.52 17.85
N PRO A 323 -7.10 3.56 16.69
CA PRO A 323 -7.20 4.74 15.85
C PRO A 323 -8.70 4.91 15.58
N PRO A 324 -9.31 6.06 15.91
CA PRO A 324 -10.73 6.24 15.65
C PRO A 324 -10.96 5.86 14.20
N VAL A 325 -11.96 5.01 13.92
CA VAL A 325 -12.44 4.78 12.55
C VAL A 325 -12.82 6.16 12.04
N LYS A 326 -11.88 6.77 11.33
CA LYS A 326 -11.97 8.17 10.98
C LYS A 326 -12.90 8.20 9.79
N ASP A 327 -14.13 8.65 10.02
CA ASP A 327 -15.19 8.89 9.03
C ASP A 327 -14.74 8.55 7.60
N VAL A 328 -14.88 7.27 7.23
CA VAL A 328 -14.50 6.85 5.89
C VAL A 328 -15.60 7.36 4.99
N SER A 329 -15.30 8.37 4.17
CA SER A 329 -16.24 8.86 3.16
C SER A 329 -16.45 7.75 2.14
N ILE A 330 -17.67 7.26 2.04
CA ILE A 330 -18.04 6.23 1.08
C ILE A 330 -18.52 6.91 -0.20
N PRO A 331 -18.01 6.51 -1.38
CA PRO A 331 -18.54 7.00 -2.64
C PRO A 331 -20.02 6.58 -2.78
N PHE A 332 -20.88 7.54 -3.15
CA PHE A 332 -22.29 7.28 -3.46
C PHE A 332 -22.68 7.97 -4.77
N GLU A 333 -23.70 7.44 -5.43
CA GLU A 333 -24.26 8.04 -6.65
C GLU A 333 -25.77 8.26 -6.47
N SER A 334 -26.24 9.47 -6.79
CA SER A 334 -27.68 9.78 -6.82
C SER A 334 -28.27 9.27 -8.14
N ILE A 335 -29.08 8.22 -8.06
CA ILE A 335 -29.70 7.57 -9.22
C ILE A 335 -30.91 8.35 -9.73
N ASP A 336 -31.75 8.83 -8.82
CA ASP A 336 -32.97 9.59 -9.15
C ASP A 336 -33.37 10.51 -8.00
N SER A 337 -33.95 11.66 -8.33
CA SER A 337 -34.43 12.64 -7.36
C SER A 337 -35.79 13.23 -7.75
N GLY A 338 -36.77 13.09 -6.85
CA GLY A 338 -38.13 13.60 -7.01
C GLY A 338 -38.37 14.86 -6.17
N SER A 339 -39.13 15.83 -6.69
CA SER A 339 -39.43 17.10 -5.98
C SER A 339 -40.93 17.38 -5.80
N GLN A 340 -41.82 16.38 -5.97
CA GLN A 340 -43.27 16.61 -6.00
C GLN A 340 -44.05 15.83 -4.93
N SER A 341 -44.83 16.55 -4.12
CA SER A 341 -45.70 16.06 -3.03
C SER A 341 -47.04 15.53 -3.57
N PRO A 342 -47.66 14.51 -2.93
CA PRO A 342 -48.88 14.77 -2.15
C PRO A 342 -49.01 13.94 -0.86
N TYR A 343 -49.48 14.60 0.22
CA TYR A 343 -50.05 14.04 1.48
C TYR A 343 -49.45 12.75 2.06
N PRO A 344 -48.66 12.88 3.14
CA PRO A 344 -48.80 12.04 4.31
C PRO A 344 -49.67 12.73 5.38
N ASP A 345 -50.26 11.96 6.29
CA ASP A 345 -50.93 12.51 7.48
C ASP A 345 -50.02 13.52 8.20
N SER A 346 -50.64 14.56 8.78
CA SER A 346 -49.94 15.54 9.61
C SER A 346 -49.13 14.83 10.69
N GLY A 347 -47.80 14.85 10.57
CA GLY A 347 -46.88 14.26 11.55
C GLY A 347 -45.95 13.15 11.05
N MET A 348 -45.84 12.87 9.74
CA MET A 348 -44.82 11.92 9.27
C MET A 348 -43.39 12.48 9.41
N THR A 349 -42.54 11.72 10.08
CA THR A 349 -41.10 11.94 10.16
C THR A 349 -40.41 11.51 8.86
N PRO A 350 -39.24 12.09 8.53
CA PRO A 350 -38.36 11.53 7.51
C PRO A 350 -38.13 10.04 7.74
N GLN A 351 -38.11 9.27 6.67
CA GLN A 351 -37.81 7.85 6.74
C GLN A 351 -36.79 7.46 5.67
N ILE A 352 -35.85 6.61 6.05
CA ILE A 352 -35.01 5.88 5.11
C ILE A 352 -35.63 4.50 4.87
N SER A 353 -35.45 3.93 3.68
CA SER A 353 -35.90 2.58 3.35
C SER A 353 -34.95 1.93 2.36
N VAL A 354 -34.79 0.61 2.47
CA VAL A 354 -33.98 -0.16 1.51
C VAL A 354 -34.87 -0.58 0.35
N ILE A 355 -34.43 -0.37 -0.89
CA ILE A 355 -35.17 -0.80 -2.08
C ILE A 355 -34.56 -2.10 -2.63
N ASP A 356 -35.40 -3.06 -3.00
CA ASP A 356 -34.99 -4.13 -3.88
C ASP A 356 -34.82 -3.61 -5.31
N SER A 357 -33.61 -3.78 -5.84
CA SER A 357 -33.22 -3.56 -7.24
C SER A 357 -34.25 -3.99 -8.29
N THR A 358 -35.02 -5.05 -8.03
CA THR A 358 -36.04 -5.56 -8.97
C THR A 358 -37.28 -4.65 -9.09
N GLN A 359 -37.48 -3.74 -8.14
CA GLN A 359 -38.63 -2.82 -8.10
C GLN A 359 -38.36 -1.47 -8.77
N ILE A 360 -37.13 -1.18 -9.16
CA ILE A 360 -36.81 0.04 -9.91
C ILE A 360 -37.21 -0.21 -11.38
N PRO A 361 -38.19 0.54 -11.93
CA PRO A 361 -38.51 0.42 -13.36
C PRO A 361 -37.29 0.86 -14.16
N GLY A 362 -36.66 -0.10 -14.85
CA GLY A 362 -35.45 0.15 -15.62
C GLY A 362 -35.61 1.30 -16.61
N PRO A 363 -34.50 1.93 -17.03
CA PRO A 363 -34.53 3.10 -17.91
C PRO A 363 -35.38 2.79 -19.15
N ARG A 364 -36.43 3.61 -19.39
CA ARG A 364 -37.21 3.54 -20.63
C ARG A 364 -36.22 3.59 -21.79
N ALA A 365 -36.19 2.52 -22.57
CA ALA A 365 -35.35 2.29 -23.74
C ALA A 365 -35.11 3.57 -24.56
N ALA A 366 -34.01 4.28 -24.28
CA ALA A 366 -33.60 5.44 -25.05
C ALA A 366 -32.12 5.85 -24.82
N GLN A 367 -31.20 4.94 -24.46
CA GLN A 367 -29.76 5.19 -24.56
C GLN A 367 -28.96 3.88 -24.35
N PRO A 368 -28.29 3.32 -25.39
CA PRO A 368 -27.60 2.03 -25.28
C PRO A 368 -26.17 2.09 -24.70
N ASP A 369 -25.65 3.27 -24.35
CA ASP A 369 -24.23 3.47 -24.04
C ASP A 369 -23.93 3.80 -22.57
N LEU A 370 -24.88 3.61 -21.65
CA LEU A 370 -24.62 3.68 -20.21
C LEU A 370 -24.53 2.24 -19.66
N LEU A 371 -23.44 1.99 -18.94
CA LEU A 371 -22.99 0.72 -18.37
C LEU A 371 -24.13 -0.13 -17.78
N PRO A 372 -24.03 -1.48 -17.79
CA PRO A 372 -25.00 -2.31 -17.08
C PRO A 372 -24.77 -2.12 -15.57
N PHE A 373 -25.48 -1.19 -14.95
CA PHE A 373 -25.57 -1.13 -13.49
C PHE A 373 -26.11 -2.49 -13.02
N ARG A 374 -25.22 -3.31 -12.46
CA ARG A 374 -25.57 -4.53 -11.74
C ARG A 374 -26.02 -4.13 -10.34
N TYR A 375 -27.31 -3.83 -10.21
CA TYR A 375 -27.92 -3.38 -8.97
C TYR A 375 -27.77 -4.37 -7.79
N ASP A 376 -27.40 -5.62 -8.07
CA ASP A 376 -27.09 -6.66 -7.08
C ASP A 376 -25.80 -6.39 -6.28
N GLU A 377 -24.87 -5.60 -6.82
CA GLU A 377 -23.60 -5.22 -6.18
C GLU A 377 -23.72 -3.97 -5.28
N TYR A 378 -24.89 -3.31 -5.25
CA TYR A 378 -25.12 -2.06 -4.53
C TYR A 378 -26.23 -2.18 -3.49
N LEU A 379 -26.10 -1.43 -2.39
CA LEU A 379 -27.19 -1.15 -1.46
C LEU A 379 -27.93 0.09 -1.95
N LEU A 380 -29.23 -0.05 -2.22
CA LEU A 380 -30.10 1.03 -2.70
C LEU A 380 -30.89 1.61 -1.52
N LEU A 381 -30.70 2.90 -1.24
CA LEU A 381 -31.37 3.61 -0.16
C LEU A 381 -32.34 4.62 -0.76
N LEU A 382 -33.61 4.50 -0.36
CA LEU A 382 -34.65 5.48 -0.60
C LEU A 382 -34.76 6.39 0.60
N ILE A 383 -34.55 7.68 0.39
CA ILE A 383 -34.71 8.70 1.43
C ILE A 383 -36.04 9.39 1.16
N LEU A 384 -37.05 9.15 2.00
CA LEU A 384 -38.38 9.78 1.93
C LEU A 384 -38.49 10.88 2.98
N MET A 385 -38.87 12.09 2.58
CA MET A 385 -39.15 13.17 3.54
C MET A 385 -40.65 13.39 3.72
N GLY A 386 -41.05 13.61 4.98
CA GLY A 386 -42.38 14.09 5.35
C GLY A 386 -42.65 15.53 4.90
N GLN A 387 -43.91 15.98 4.99
CA GLN A 387 -44.34 17.35 4.68
C GLN A 387 -44.57 18.16 5.96
N GLN A 388 -44.17 19.43 5.97
CA GLN A 388 -44.56 20.40 7.02
C GLN A 388 -45.95 20.97 6.70
N PRO A 389 -46.81 21.28 7.70
CA PRO A 389 -48.21 21.68 7.49
C PRO A 389 -48.45 22.93 6.63
N ASP A 390 -47.47 23.83 6.48
CA ASP A 390 -47.58 25.05 5.69
C ASP A 390 -46.57 25.01 4.53
N CYS A 391 -47.06 24.73 3.31
CA CYS A 391 -46.27 24.31 2.14
C CYS A 391 -45.32 25.40 1.58
N PRO A 392 -44.00 25.16 1.65
CA PRO A 392 -43.16 25.15 0.45
C PRO A 392 -42.53 23.76 0.30
N GLY A 393 -42.47 23.21 -0.92
CA GLY A 393 -41.78 21.94 -1.15
C GLY A 393 -40.30 22.06 -0.78
N TYR A 394 -39.63 20.96 -0.46
CA TYR A 394 -38.18 20.93 -0.27
C TYR A 394 -37.58 19.94 -1.28
N SER A 395 -36.37 20.23 -1.77
CA SER A 395 -35.50 19.22 -2.39
C SER A 395 -34.56 18.66 -1.33
N VAL A 396 -34.35 17.36 -1.38
CA VAL A 396 -33.35 16.65 -0.58
C VAL A 396 -32.18 16.39 -1.49
N ASN A 397 -30.99 16.72 -1.02
CA ASN A 397 -29.74 16.28 -1.63
C ASN A 397 -28.90 15.61 -0.55
N THR A 398 -28.33 14.47 -0.88
CA THR A 398 -27.36 13.78 -0.04
C THR A 398 -26.02 14.49 -0.19
N ASP A 399 -25.48 14.99 0.91
CA ASP A 399 -24.22 15.74 0.92
C ASP A 399 -23.02 14.81 1.07
N SER A 400 -23.14 13.84 1.96
CA SER A 400 -22.11 12.85 2.25
C SER A 400 -22.70 11.55 2.78
N VAL A 401 -22.00 10.46 2.47
CA VAL A 401 -22.18 9.16 3.09
C VAL A 401 -20.86 8.80 3.77
N SER A 402 -20.92 8.51 5.06
CA SER A 402 -19.73 8.16 5.85
C SER A 402 -19.98 6.94 6.71
N LEU A 403 -18.92 6.17 6.96
CA LEU A 403 -18.96 5.00 7.83
C LEU A 403 -17.98 5.18 8.99
N SER A 404 -18.52 5.06 10.20
CA SER A 404 -17.77 5.01 11.46
C SER A 404 -18.45 4.03 12.38
N ASP A 405 -17.69 3.13 13.03
CA ASP A 405 -18.18 2.22 14.07
C ASP A 405 -19.44 1.42 13.67
N ASN A 406 -19.47 0.86 12.46
CA ASN A 406 -20.63 0.15 11.87
C ASN A 406 -21.90 1.00 11.70
N ILE A 407 -21.78 2.32 11.80
CA ILE A 407 -22.85 3.29 11.54
C ILE A 407 -22.60 3.95 10.19
N LEU A 408 -23.44 3.61 9.21
CA LEU A 408 -23.50 4.31 7.94
C LEU A 408 -24.33 5.57 8.13
N THR A 409 -23.67 6.73 8.17
CA THR A 409 -24.32 8.03 8.31
C THR A 409 -24.56 8.64 6.93
N VAL A 410 -25.81 8.99 6.65
CA VAL A 410 -26.23 9.71 5.44
C VAL A 410 -26.64 11.12 5.85
N ASP A 411 -25.83 12.11 5.48
CA ASP A 411 -26.11 13.53 5.75
C ASP A 411 -26.86 14.14 4.57
N VAL A 412 -27.99 14.79 4.86
CA VAL A 412 -28.83 15.43 3.84
C VAL A 412 -29.07 16.92 4.09
N THR A 413 -29.02 17.70 3.02
CA THR A 413 -29.43 19.10 3.01
C THR A 413 -30.82 19.25 2.43
N MET A 414 -31.66 19.97 3.16
CA MET A 414 -33.01 20.34 2.72
C MET A 414 -32.99 21.75 2.18
N THR A 415 -33.35 21.93 0.91
CA THR A 415 -33.46 23.25 0.28
C THR A 415 -34.92 23.56 -0.02
N GLU A 416 -35.40 24.75 0.36
CA GLU A 416 -36.73 25.22 -0.02
C GLU A 416 -36.86 25.32 -1.54
N SER A 417 -37.89 24.69 -2.09
CA SER A 417 -38.25 24.71 -3.50
C SER A 417 -39.18 25.88 -3.78
N SER A 418 -38.76 26.77 -4.68
CA SER A 418 -39.57 27.91 -5.14
C SER A 418 -40.64 27.54 -6.18
N ARG A 419 -40.89 26.25 -6.41
CA ARG A 419 -41.83 25.77 -7.44
C ARG A 419 -43.29 25.82 -6.92
N PRO A 420 -44.25 26.33 -7.72
CA PRO A 420 -45.65 26.34 -7.33
C PRO A 420 -46.21 24.92 -7.18
N CYS A 421 -47.07 24.69 -6.18
CA CYS A 421 -47.68 23.39 -5.92
C CYS A 421 -48.42 22.86 -7.16
N ILE A 422 -47.94 21.77 -7.76
CA ILE A 422 -48.62 21.08 -8.86
C ILE A 422 -49.45 19.94 -8.23
N ILE A 423 -50.77 20.11 -8.19
CA ILE A 423 -51.73 19.27 -7.44
C ILE A 423 -52.08 17.97 -8.20
N ALA A 424 -51.34 17.58 -9.24
CA ALA A 424 -51.85 16.63 -10.25
C ALA A 424 -50.97 15.41 -10.57
N SER A 425 -49.83 15.18 -9.91
CA SER A 425 -49.05 13.95 -10.13
C SER A 425 -48.15 13.61 -8.93
N ILE A 426 -48.14 12.33 -8.57
CA ILE A 426 -47.79 11.73 -7.29
C ILE A 426 -46.28 11.46 -7.19
N SER A 427 -45.56 11.87 -6.12
CA SER A 427 -44.36 11.12 -5.68
C SER A 427 -43.75 11.31 -4.27
N SER A 428 -44.06 12.23 -3.36
CA SER A 428 -43.13 12.59 -2.24
C SER A 428 -41.73 13.05 -2.72
N PRO A 429 -41.05 13.99 -2.04
CA PRO A 429 -39.65 14.23 -2.31
C PRO A 429 -38.86 12.98 -1.89
N TYR A 430 -38.10 12.44 -2.84
CA TYR A 430 -37.28 11.28 -2.62
C TYR A 430 -35.92 11.46 -3.28
N GLU A 431 -34.93 10.81 -2.72
CA GLU A 431 -33.63 10.61 -3.35
C GLU A 431 -33.29 9.13 -3.25
N VAL A 432 -32.85 8.55 -4.37
CA VAL A 432 -32.33 7.18 -4.40
C VAL A 432 -30.82 7.27 -4.54
N ILE A 433 -30.11 6.81 -3.53
CA ILE A 433 -28.66 6.71 -3.57
C ILE A 433 -28.23 5.24 -3.65
N SER A 434 -27.16 4.98 -4.38
CA SER A 434 -26.47 3.68 -4.36
C SER A 434 -25.16 3.77 -3.59
N VAL A 435 -24.95 2.79 -2.72
CA VAL A 435 -23.71 2.60 -1.96
C VAL A 435 -23.10 1.25 -2.35
N PRO A 436 -21.81 1.16 -2.73
CA PRO A 436 -21.17 -0.12 -3.06
C PRO A 436 -21.19 -1.07 -1.86
N LYS A 437 -21.59 -2.33 -2.05
CA LYS A 437 -21.59 -3.31 -0.95
C LYS A 437 -20.19 -3.70 -0.48
N GLU A 438 -19.18 -3.57 -1.34
CA GLU A 438 -17.77 -3.83 -1.01
C GLU A 438 -17.21 -2.85 0.02
N ASP A 439 -17.75 -1.64 0.10
CA ASP A 439 -17.35 -0.60 1.05
C ASP A 439 -18.15 -0.65 2.38
N LEU A 440 -19.05 -1.62 2.52
CA LEU A 440 -19.91 -1.79 3.69
C LEU A 440 -19.46 -2.99 4.54
N PRO A 441 -19.56 -2.91 5.88
CA PRO A 441 -19.19 -4.02 6.74
C PRO A 441 -20.14 -5.21 6.51
N LEU A 442 -19.59 -6.41 6.41
CA LEU A 442 -20.32 -7.67 6.17
C LEU A 442 -21.03 -8.23 7.42
N ASP A 443 -21.26 -7.41 8.45
CA ASP A 443 -21.68 -7.84 9.80
C ASP A 443 -23.14 -7.49 10.12
N ASP A 444 -23.74 -8.28 11.02
CA ASP A 444 -25.11 -8.17 11.52
C ASP A 444 -25.38 -6.88 12.33
N GLN A 445 -24.35 -6.04 12.52
CA GLN A 445 -24.38 -4.82 13.32
C GLN A 445 -24.51 -3.52 12.51
N LEU A 446 -24.55 -3.57 11.17
CA LEU A 446 -24.70 -2.38 10.35
C LEU A 446 -25.97 -1.61 10.73
N THR A 447 -25.80 -0.34 11.08
CA THR A 447 -26.91 0.58 11.37
C THR A 447 -26.83 1.77 10.43
N ILE A 448 -27.93 2.09 9.74
CA ILE A 448 -28.01 3.24 8.84
C ILE A 448 -28.70 4.37 9.58
N VAL A 449 -28.07 5.54 9.64
CA VAL A 449 -28.58 6.72 10.32
C VAL A 449 -28.72 7.85 9.31
N LEU A 450 -29.93 8.41 9.21
CA LEU A 450 -30.20 9.61 8.42
C LEU A 450 -30.06 10.85 9.31
N ARG A 451 -29.28 11.84 8.88
CA ARG A 451 -29.07 13.10 9.63
C ARG A 451 -29.40 14.32 8.79
N ASP A 452 -29.93 15.35 9.43
CA ASP A 452 -30.09 16.66 8.80
C ASP A 452 -28.80 17.52 8.89
N GLN A 453 -28.83 18.67 8.22
CA GLN A 453 -27.81 19.73 8.26
C GLN A 453 -27.51 20.32 9.66
N SER A 454 -28.26 19.96 10.71
CA SER A 454 -27.97 20.27 12.12
C SER A 454 -27.37 19.09 12.90
N SER A 455 -27.06 18.00 12.21
CA SER A 455 -26.62 16.71 12.75
C SER A 455 -27.65 16.03 13.67
N THR A 456 -28.92 16.36 13.51
CA THR A 456 -30.02 15.70 14.24
C THR A 456 -30.40 14.41 13.51
N THR A 457 -30.46 13.29 14.24
CA THR A 457 -30.93 12.01 13.70
C THR A 457 -32.41 12.10 13.33
N LEU A 458 -32.70 11.89 12.05
CA LEU A 458 -34.04 11.91 11.48
C LEU A 458 -34.68 10.52 11.47
N ASP A 459 -33.90 9.48 11.13
CA ASP A 459 -34.35 8.09 11.10
C ASP A 459 -33.18 7.11 11.31
N THR A 460 -33.49 5.86 11.66
CA THR A 460 -32.48 4.80 11.86
C THR A 460 -33.01 3.44 11.45
N ILE A 461 -32.27 2.71 10.60
CA ILE A 461 -32.57 1.34 10.18
C ILE A 461 -31.47 0.40 10.67
N SER A 462 -31.87 -0.73 11.24
CA SER A 462 -30.94 -1.80 11.62
C SER A 462 -30.77 -2.85 10.51
N TYR A 463 -29.63 -3.52 10.48
CA TYR A 463 -29.33 -4.60 9.52
C TYR A 463 -30.41 -5.70 9.44
N LEU A 464 -31.03 -6.07 10.56
CA LEU A 464 -32.12 -7.06 10.60
C LEU A 464 -33.36 -6.63 9.80
N GLU A 465 -33.58 -5.34 9.66
CA GLU A 465 -34.68 -4.75 8.89
C GLU A 465 -34.32 -4.59 7.40
N ILE A 466 -33.04 -4.35 7.11
CA ILE A 466 -32.45 -4.43 5.77
C ILE A 466 -32.67 -5.84 5.18
N GLN A 467 -32.31 -6.88 5.93
CA GLN A 467 -32.43 -8.29 5.49
C GLN A 467 -33.88 -8.72 5.20
N LYS A 468 -34.86 -8.23 5.97
CA LYS A 468 -36.29 -8.50 5.74
C LYS A 468 -36.81 -7.91 4.42
N THR A 469 -36.16 -6.87 3.93
CA THR A 469 -36.57 -6.12 2.74
C THR A 469 -35.87 -6.64 1.47
N ILE A 470 -34.65 -7.19 1.63
CA ILE A 470 -33.85 -7.81 0.56
C ILE A 470 -34.21 -9.29 0.34
N SER A 471 -34.81 -9.97 1.33
CA SER A 471 -35.21 -11.38 1.19
C SER A 471 -36.39 -11.55 0.23
N PRO A 472 -36.25 -12.31 -0.87
CA PRO A 472 -37.40 -12.67 -1.71
C PRO A 472 -38.28 -13.68 -0.97
N LEU A 473 -39.60 -13.49 -1.00
CA LEU A 473 -40.57 -14.54 -0.68
C LEU A 473 -40.57 -15.64 -1.76
#